data_AF-A0A451C1V2-F1
#
_entry.id   AF-A0A451C1V2-F1
#
_cell.length_a   1.000
_cell.length_b   1.000
_cell.length_c   1.000
_cell.angle_alpha   90.00
_cell.angle_beta   90.00
_cell.angle_gamma   90.00
#
_symmetry.space_group_name_H-M   'P 1'
#
loop_
_entity.id
_entity.type
_entity.pdbx_description
1 polymer ?
#
loop_
_entity_poly.entity_id
_entity_poly.type
_entity_poly.pdbx_seq_one_letter_code
_entity_poly.pdbx_strand_id
1 'polypeptide(L)' 'MWQDPIVQETRRWREEYAAQFKDDSEAMFQDILRRQSTHKERLVSFRPRKPRQWRGAGEEK' A
#
# COMPACT_ATOMS: atom_id res chain seq x y z
N MET A 1 -12.65 -17.71 -16.69
CA MET A 1 -11.81 -16.74 -15.96
C MET A 1 -12.25 -16.83 -14.51
N TRP A 2 -11.38 -17.20 -13.57
CA TRP A 2 -11.76 -17.34 -12.16
C TRP A 2 -11.79 -15.95 -11.52
N GLN A 3 -12.92 -15.55 -10.95
CA GLN A 3 -13.03 -14.33 -10.16
C GLN A 3 -12.93 -14.69 -8.67
N ASP A 4 -11.89 -14.20 -8.02
CA ASP A 4 -11.70 -14.38 -6.58
C ASP A 4 -12.68 -13.47 -5.81
N PRO A 5 -13.52 -14.02 -4.91
CA PRO A 5 -14.50 -13.25 -4.15
C PRO A 5 -13.88 -12.19 -3.24
N ILE A 6 -12.69 -12.45 -2.68
CA ILE A 6 -11.98 -11.50 -1.81
C ILE A 6 -11.50 -10.28 -2.61
N VAL A 7 -11.04 -10.53 -3.84
CA VAL A 7 -10.61 -9.45 -4.74
C VAL A 7 -11.79 -8.58 -5.15
N GLN A 8 -12.94 -9.17 -5.45
CA GLN A 8 -14.16 -8.42 -5.79
C GLN A 8 -14.62 -7.54 -4.63
N GLU A 9 -14.68 -8.12 -3.43
CA GLU A 9 -15.01 -7.38 -2.22
C GLU A 9 -14.05 -6.22 -2.02
N THR A 10 -12.73 -6.48 -2.04
CA THR A 10 -11.70 -5.44 -1.86
C THR A 10 -11.85 -4.30 -2.87
N ARG A 11 -12.15 -4.60 -4.14
CA ARG A 11 -12.38 -3.58 -5.17
C ARG A 11 -13.61 -2.74 -4.86
N ARG A 12 -14.72 -3.38 -4.47
CA ARG A 12 -15.93 -2.67 -4.06
C ARG A 12 -15.67 -1.67 -2.94
N TRP A 13 -14.98 -2.08 -1.87
CA TRP A 13 -14.62 -1.17 -0.77
C TRP A 13 -13.74 0.01 -1.24
N ARG A 14 -12.81 -0.23 -2.18
CA ARG A 14 -11.96 0.82 -2.74
C ARG A 14 -12.75 1.81 -3.59
N GLU A 15 -13.68 1.33 -4.41
CA GLU A 15 -14.55 2.17 -5.23
C GLU A 15 -15.50 3.01 -4.36
N GLU A 16 -16.12 2.39 -3.34
CA GLU A 16 -16.96 3.11 -2.38
C GLU A 16 -16.17 4.18 -1.61
N TYR A 17 -14.90 3.93 -1.29
CA TYR A 17 -14.04 4.93 -0.66
C TYR A 17 -13.66 6.05 -1.64
N ALA A 18 -13.24 5.73 -2.87
CA ALA A 18 -12.86 6.72 -3.88
C ALA A 18 -14.05 7.63 -4.28
N ALA A 19 -15.26 7.07 -4.35
CA ALA A 19 -16.48 7.82 -4.62
C ALA A 19 -16.75 8.94 -3.60
N GLN A 20 -16.37 8.76 -2.33
CA GLN A 20 -16.49 9.81 -1.30
C GLN A 20 -15.63 11.04 -1.61
N PHE A 21 -14.57 10.86 -2.39
CA PHE A 21 -13.64 11.90 -2.83
C PHE A 21 -13.80 12.27 -4.29
N LYS A 22 -14.85 11.78 -4.97
CA LYS A 22 -15.07 11.98 -6.42
C LYS A 22 -13.86 11.53 -7.26
N ASP A 23 -13.22 10.44 -6.84
CA ASP A 23 -12.02 9.90 -7.46
C ASP A 23 -10.81 10.86 -7.48
N ASP A 24 -10.81 11.90 -6.62
CA ASP A 24 -9.66 12.78 -6.43
C ASP A 24 -8.60 12.11 -5.54
N SER A 25 -7.50 11.69 -6.17
CA SER A 25 -6.38 11.05 -5.51
C SER A 25 -5.71 11.91 -4.45
N GLU A 26 -5.65 13.23 -4.66
CA GLU A 26 -5.01 14.14 -3.70
C GLU A 26 -5.89 14.27 -2.46
N ALA A 27 -7.20 14.42 -2.63
CA ALA A 27 -8.13 14.50 -1.51
C ALA A 27 -8.12 13.22 -0.65
N MET A 28 -8.06 12.05 -1.29
CA MET A 28 -7.90 10.76 -0.59
C MET A 28 -6.58 10.69 0.18
N PHE A 29 -5.49 11.15 -0.42
CA PHE A 29 -4.17 11.14 0.23
C PHE A 29 -4.16 12.03 1.48
N GLN A 30 -4.72 13.24 1.38
CA GLN A 30 -4.83 14.16 2.51
C GLN A 30 -5.71 13.60 3.64
N ASP A 31 -6.78 12.88 3.32
CA ASP A 31 -7.60 12.19 4.32
C ASP A 31 -6.80 11.09 5.05
N ILE A 32 -6.02 10.28 4.32
CA ILE A 32 -5.14 9.27 4.91
C ILE A 32 -4.12 9.92 5.85
N LEU A 33 -3.46 11.02 5.44
CA LEU A 33 -2.53 11.75 6.29
C LEU A 33 -3.20 12.28 7.57
N ARG A 34 -4.42 12.79 7.46
CA ARG A 34 -5.21 13.24 8.60
C ARG A 34 -5.54 12.10 9.57
N ARG A 35 -5.90 10.92 9.05
CA ARG A 35 -6.15 9.73 9.89
C ARG A 35 -4.87 9.22 10.57
N GLN A 36 -3.74 9.32 9.89
CA GLN A 36 -2.44 8.94 10.46
C GLN A 36 -2.01 9.90 11.58
N SER A 37 -2.27 11.20 11.45
CA SER A 37 -1.90 12.19 12.48
C SER A 37 -2.73 12.10 13.75
N THR A 38 -3.97 11.62 13.67
CA THR A 38 -4.84 11.39 14.84
C THR A 38 -4.58 10.05 15.52
N HIS A 39 -3.84 9.14 14.88
CA HIS A 39 -3.56 7.82 15.44
C HIS A 39 -2.63 7.95 16.65
N LYS A 40 -3.05 7.43 17.80
CA LYS A 40 -2.31 7.54 19.07
C LYS A 40 -1.02 6.72 19.09
N GLU A 41 -0.91 5.69 18.23
CA GLU A 41 0.31 4.89 18.14
C GLU A 41 1.38 5.56 17.27
N ARG A 42 2.62 5.27 17.62
CA ARG A 42 3.81 5.91 17.04
C ARG A 42 3.96 5.55 15.55
N LEU A 43 4.09 6.57 14.70
CA LEU A 43 4.66 6.43 13.36
C LEU A 43 6.04 5.77 13.48
N VAL A 44 6.13 4.48 13.13
CA VAL A 44 7.38 3.72 13.18
C VAL A 44 8.12 3.83 11.84
N SER A 45 9.28 4.48 11.86
CA SER A 45 10.23 4.46 10.76
C SER A 45 11.18 3.27 10.96
N PHE A 46 11.11 2.28 10.07
CA PHE A 46 12.11 1.21 10.04
C PHE A 46 13.33 1.66 9.25
N ARG A 47 14.53 1.24 9.69
CA ARG A 47 15.75 1.46 8.90
C ARG A 47 15.63 0.73 7.55
N PRO A 48 16.13 1.32 6.45
CA PRO A 48 16.15 0.65 5.15
C PRO A 48 16.81 -0.72 5.26
N ARG A 49 16.24 -1.73 4.58
CA ARG A 49 16.90 -3.05 4.50
C ARG A 49 18.18 -2.90 3.68
N LYS A 50 19.26 -3.53 4.14
CA LYS A 50 20.49 -3.60 3.35
C LYS A 50 20.22 -4.39 2.06
N PRO A 51 20.73 -3.94 0.91
CA PRO A 51 20.67 -4.73 -0.32
C PRO A 51 21.24 -6.11 -0.04
N ARG A 52 20.46 -7.15 -0.34
CA ARG A 52 20.97 -8.52 -0.32
C ARG A 52 21.98 -8.59 -1.47
N GLN A 53 23.26 -8.68 -1.15
CA GLN A 53 24.29 -8.88 -2.17
C GLN A 53 23.91 -10.15 -2.92
N TRP A 54 23.55 -10.00 -4.18
CA TRP A 54 23.38 -11.13 -5.09
C TRP A 54 24.77 -11.76 -5.21
N ARG A 55 25.03 -12.85 -4.49
CA ARG A 55 26.18 -13.71 -4.81
C ARG A 55 25.91 -14.24 -6.21
N GLY A 56 26.72 -13.78 -7.16
CA GLY A 56 26.56 -14.04 -8.58
C GLY A 56 26.26 -15.51 -8.85
N ALA A 57 25.18 -15.77 -9.58
CA ALA A 57 25.17 -16.89 -10.51
C ALA A 57 26.25 -16.58 -11.55
N GLY A 58 27.48 -17.05 -11.33
CA GLY A 58 28.61 -16.69 -12.18
C GLY A 58 29.99 -17.15 -11.70
N GLU A 59 30.09 -18.26 -10.97
CA GLU A 59 31.31 -19.08 -10.78
C GLU A 59 30.75 -20.51 -10.79
N GLU A 60 31.12 -21.47 -11.64
CA GLU A 60 32.40 -21.82 -12.25
C GLU A 60 32.25 -22.24 -13.73
N LYS A 61 33.41 -22.21 -14.41
CA LYS A 61 33.68 -22.73 -15.75
C LYS A 61 33.65 -24.26 -15.80
#